data_AF-H6ULU9-F1
#
_entry.id   AF-H6ULU9-F1
#
_cell.length_a   1.000
_cell.length_b   1.000
_cell.length_c   1.000
_cell.angle_alpha   90.00
_cell.angle_beta   90.00
_cell.angle_gamma   90.00
#
_symmetry.space_group_name_H-M   'P 1'
#
loop_
_entity.id
_entity.type
_entity.pdbx_description
1 polymer ?
#
loop_
_entity_poly.entity_id
_entity_poly.type
_entity_poly.pdbx_seq_one_letter_code
_entity_poly.pdbx_strand_id
1 'polypeptide(L)'
;METNQNIRLAIEKSIQFLESTPHLGMTHGECSRRKWDGAWWHMAALYEMGEVKLIPESAIVGAEYLLETQVWPTFIISADDHPTSESDKMKMDCCHCELSVYYMILMAYGCDLDKELPWIREWLLKHQLPDGGLNCDPEAYTHSKKSSIVSTLPPLEAILWHTDREFTEQEAVFLDEGARYLIEHRLVCSKQNRSVIDMEWLKPCFPRFFD
;
A
#
# COMPACT_ATOMS: atom_id res chain seq x y z
N MET A 1 5.02 0.24 33.48
CA MET A 1 4.52 1.64 33.52
C MET A 1 5.32 2.53 32.58
N GLU A 2 6.64 2.52 32.65
CA GLU A 2 7.54 3.32 31.78
C GLU A 2 7.42 3.00 30.27
N THR A 3 7.29 1.72 29.91
CA THR A 3 7.11 1.27 28.51
C THR A 3 5.83 1.85 27.87
N ASN A 4 4.71 1.88 28.60
CA ASN A 4 3.46 2.44 28.10
C ASN A 4 3.54 3.96 27.91
N GLN A 5 4.34 4.64 28.74
CA GLN A 5 4.57 6.08 28.62
C GLN A 5 5.41 6.40 27.39
N ASN A 6 6.43 5.59 27.09
CA ASN A 6 7.26 5.75 25.90
C ASN A 6 6.47 5.52 24.61
N ILE A 7 5.60 4.50 24.56
CA ILE A 7 4.73 4.24 23.41
C ILE A 7 3.77 5.42 23.19
N ARG A 8 3.14 5.91 24.27
CA ARG A 8 2.22 7.06 24.17
C ARG A 8 2.93 8.30 23.65
N LEU A 9 4.14 8.59 24.13
CA LEU A 9 4.94 9.71 23.64
C LEU A 9 5.34 9.55 22.16
N ALA A 10 5.60 8.33 21.69
CA ALA A 10 5.91 8.06 20.29
C ALA A 10 4.68 8.26 19.37
N ILE A 11 3.50 7.84 19.84
CA ILE A 11 2.22 8.11 19.16
C ILE A 11 1.97 9.62 19.11
N GLU A 12 2.05 10.32 20.25
CA GLU A 12 1.88 11.78 20.32
C GLU A 12 2.83 12.51 19.36
N LYS A 13 4.10 12.09 19.27
CA LYS A 13 5.06 12.65 18.31
C LYS A 13 4.66 12.40 16.86
N SER A 14 4.14 11.22 16.54
CA SER A 14 3.68 10.91 15.18
C SER A 14 2.48 11.75 14.79
N ILE A 15 1.54 11.96 15.72
CA ILE A 15 0.39 12.84 15.51
C ILE A 15 0.86 14.28 15.29
N GLN A 16 1.73 14.81 16.14
CA GLN A 16 2.29 16.16 15.99
C GLN A 16 3.06 16.34 14.68
N PHE A 17 3.80 15.32 14.24
CA PHE A 17 4.47 15.32 12.95
C PHE A 17 3.45 15.45 11.81
N LEU A 18 2.37 14.65 11.84
CA LEU A 18 1.32 14.69 10.82
C LEU A 18 0.51 16.00 10.84
N GLU A 19 0.34 16.65 12.00
CA GLU A 19 -0.30 17.97 12.13
C GLU A 19 0.59 19.11 11.60
N SER A 20 1.90 19.04 11.86
CA SER A 20 2.84 20.10 11.53
C SER A 20 3.50 19.98 10.17
N THR A 21 3.39 18.81 9.51
CA THR A 21 3.91 18.60 8.15
C THR A 21 3.00 19.34 7.18
N PRO A 22 3.41 20.51 6.64
CA PRO A 22 2.44 21.40 6.02
C PRO A 22 2.04 20.97 4.60
N HIS A 23 2.58 19.87 4.04
CA HIS A 23 2.56 19.66 2.59
C HIS A 23 2.51 18.18 2.16
N LEU A 24 1.42 17.48 2.44
CA LEU A 24 0.88 16.59 1.40
C LEU A 24 0.36 17.42 0.19
N GLY A 25 0.17 18.73 0.38
CA GLY A 25 -0.09 19.71 -0.67
C GLY A 25 1.14 20.52 -1.10
N MET A 26 1.40 20.49 -2.40
CA MET A 26 1.98 21.55 -3.26
C MET A 26 3.47 21.52 -3.63
N THR A 27 4.35 20.79 -2.94
CA THR A 27 5.75 20.66 -3.41
C THR A 27 6.27 19.23 -3.20
N HIS A 28 6.14 18.41 -4.24
CA HIS A 28 6.72 17.08 -4.41
C HIS A 28 6.34 16.04 -3.34
N GLY A 29 5.48 15.08 -3.71
CA GLY A 29 5.09 13.92 -2.89
C GLY A 29 6.24 13.06 -2.34
N GLU A 30 7.48 13.29 -2.77
CA GLU A 30 8.70 12.64 -2.27
C GLU A 30 8.91 12.78 -0.75
N CYS A 31 8.49 13.90 -0.14
CA CYS A 31 8.59 14.08 1.32
C CYS A 31 7.67 13.13 2.09
N SER A 32 6.53 12.72 1.52
CA SER A 32 5.58 11.82 2.18
C SER A 32 6.12 10.39 2.33
N ARG A 33 7.02 9.96 1.44
CA ARG A 33 7.53 8.58 1.33
C ARG A 33 8.87 8.33 2.01
N ARG A 34 9.50 9.36 2.58
CA ARG A 34 10.83 9.24 3.21
C ARG A 34 10.82 8.10 4.24
N LYS A 35 11.46 6.97 3.93
CA LYS A 35 11.64 5.85 4.87
C LYS A 35 12.51 6.34 6.04
N TRP A 36 12.13 6.31 7.31
CA TRP A 36 10.91 5.84 8.02
C TRP A 36 10.15 7.00 8.69
N ASP A 37 10.27 8.19 8.10
CA ASP A 37 10.01 9.49 8.73
C ASP A 37 9.07 10.35 7.86
N GLY A 38 8.45 9.74 6.85
CA GLY A 38 7.49 10.36 5.96
C GLY A 38 6.06 10.19 6.46
N ALA A 39 5.16 11.09 6.03
CA ALA A 39 3.75 11.04 6.43
C ALA A 39 3.10 9.68 6.19
N TRP A 40 3.41 9.01 5.07
CA TRP A 40 2.89 7.67 4.78
C TRP A 40 3.29 6.65 5.86
N TRP A 41 4.53 6.70 6.34
CA TRP A 41 5.02 5.77 7.37
C TRP A 41 4.35 6.00 8.73
N HIS A 42 4.17 7.26 9.13
CA HIS A 42 3.45 7.57 10.36
C HIS A 42 1.98 7.15 10.30
N MET A 43 1.32 7.38 9.16
CA MET A 43 -0.07 6.95 8.94
C MET A 43 -0.20 5.42 8.92
N ALA A 44 0.68 4.73 8.19
CA ALA A 44 0.72 3.27 8.13
C ALA A 44 0.96 2.66 9.52
N ALA A 45 1.89 3.22 10.30
CA ALA A 45 2.15 2.75 11.65
C ALA A 45 0.92 2.92 12.56
N LEU A 46 0.25 4.07 12.53
CA LEU A 46 -0.98 4.29 13.32
C LEU A 46 -2.10 3.33 12.88
N TYR A 47 -2.26 3.11 11.58
CA TYR A 47 -3.25 2.16 11.05
C TYR A 47 -2.97 0.71 11.48
N GLU A 48 -1.74 0.22 11.33
CA GLU A 48 -1.38 -1.16 11.71
C GLU A 48 -1.50 -1.40 13.23
N MET A 49 -1.38 -0.35 14.05
CA MET A 49 -1.65 -0.41 15.50
C MET A 49 -3.15 -0.37 15.85
N GLY A 50 -4.04 -0.19 14.87
CA GLY A 50 -5.49 -0.02 15.08
C GLY A 50 -5.90 1.39 15.51
N GLU A 51 -4.99 2.36 15.42
CA GLU A 51 -5.13 3.74 15.89
C GLU A 51 -5.43 4.71 14.74
N VAL A 52 -6.06 4.24 13.67
CA VAL A 52 -6.37 5.05 12.47
C VAL A 52 -7.12 6.34 12.79
N LYS A 53 -7.97 6.34 13.82
CA LYS A 53 -8.75 7.52 14.26
C LYS A 53 -7.90 8.59 14.95
N LEU A 54 -6.65 8.28 15.30
CA LEU A 54 -5.69 9.27 15.82
C LEU A 54 -4.95 10.01 14.69
N ILE A 55 -5.07 9.56 13.44
CA ILE A 55 -4.49 10.28 12.30
C ILE A 55 -5.21 11.64 12.18
N PRO A 56 -4.48 12.77 12.15
CA PRO A 56 -5.08 14.08 11.97
C PRO A 56 -5.89 14.16 10.67
N GLU A 57 -7.08 14.77 10.72
CA GLU A 57 -7.95 14.95 9.55
C GLU A 57 -7.21 15.68 8.41
N SER A 58 -6.36 16.65 8.74
CA SER A 58 -5.52 17.35 7.75
C SER A 58 -4.58 16.43 6.98
N ALA A 59 -4.06 15.39 7.62
CA ALA A 59 -3.20 14.40 6.97
C ALA A 59 -4.02 13.46 6.05
N ILE A 60 -5.24 13.11 6.44
CA ILE A 60 -6.17 12.32 5.62
C ILE A 60 -6.56 13.08 4.36
N VAL A 61 -7.03 14.32 4.50
CA VAL A 61 -7.36 15.20 3.37
C VAL A 61 -6.15 15.42 2.47
N GLY A 62 -4.97 15.60 3.08
CA GLY A 62 -3.72 15.71 2.33
C GLY A 62 -3.39 14.46 1.51
N ALA A 63 -3.59 13.27 2.07
CA ALA A 63 -3.30 12.01 1.41
C ALA A 63 -4.26 11.77 0.24
N GLU A 64 -5.55 12.03 0.43
CA GLU A 64 -6.56 11.98 -0.63
C GLU A 64 -6.20 12.94 -1.78
N TYR A 65 -5.88 14.20 -1.47
CA TYR A 65 -5.46 15.19 -2.45
C TYR A 65 -4.18 14.76 -3.20
N LEU A 66 -3.23 14.14 -2.50
CA LEU A 66 -2.01 13.62 -3.12
C LEU A 66 -2.34 12.50 -4.12
N LEU A 67 -3.22 11.55 -3.76
CA LEU A 67 -3.64 10.48 -4.67
C LEU A 67 -4.40 11.02 -5.89
N GLU A 68 -5.26 12.01 -5.68
CA GLU A 68 -6.06 12.61 -6.76
C GLU A 68 -5.20 13.41 -7.75
N THR A 69 -4.26 14.21 -7.26
CA THR A 69 -3.60 15.24 -8.07
C THR A 69 -2.14 14.96 -8.40
N GLN A 70 -1.44 14.20 -7.54
CA GLN A 70 0.01 14.04 -7.60
C GLN A 70 0.46 12.61 -7.86
N VAL A 71 -0.45 11.63 -7.92
CA VAL A 71 -0.10 10.24 -8.28
C VAL A 71 -0.39 9.96 -9.75
N TRP A 72 0.52 9.26 -10.39
CA TRP A 72 0.31 8.73 -11.73
C TRP A 72 -0.61 7.50 -11.63
N PRO A 73 -1.80 7.51 -12.25
CA PRO A 73 -2.81 6.46 -12.05
C PRO A 73 -2.53 5.17 -12.84
N THR A 74 -1.32 5.00 -13.37
CA THR A 74 -0.90 3.84 -14.16
C THR A 74 0.35 3.25 -13.55
N PHE A 75 0.37 1.92 -13.38
CA PHE A 75 1.58 1.22 -12.96
C PHE A 75 2.53 1.13 -14.14
N ILE A 76 3.75 1.62 -13.97
CA ILE A 76 4.71 1.71 -15.06
C ILE A 76 5.38 0.35 -15.26
N ILE A 77 4.90 -0.42 -16.24
CA ILE A 77 5.45 -1.74 -16.62
C ILE A 77 6.35 -1.61 -17.86
N SER A 78 6.02 -0.68 -18.75
CA SER A 78 6.65 -0.47 -20.05
C SER A 78 6.85 1.02 -20.36
N ALA A 79 7.59 1.30 -21.44
CA ALA A 79 7.81 2.67 -21.90
C ALA A 79 6.50 3.43 -22.20
N ASP A 80 5.46 2.72 -22.66
CA ASP A 80 4.18 3.31 -23.05
C ASP A 80 3.32 3.71 -21.84
N ASP A 81 3.64 3.19 -20.65
CA ASP A 81 2.94 3.52 -19.40
C ASP A 81 3.42 4.83 -18.78
N HIS A 82 4.53 5.38 -19.26
CA HIS A 82 5.07 6.63 -18.74
C HIS A 82 4.21 7.84 -19.14
N PRO A 83 4.12 8.86 -18.26
CA PRO A 83 3.49 10.12 -18.60
C PRO A 83 4.20 10.80 -19.78
N THR A 84 3.40 11.24 -20.75
CA THR A 84 3.91 11.93 -21.94
C THR A 84 3.94 13.45 -21.78
N SER A 85 3.05 14.01 -20.94
CA SER A 85 2.98 15.44 -20.67
C SER A 85 4.02 15.86 -19.62
N GLU A 86 4.59 17.07 -19.74
CA GLU A 86 5.56 17.58 -18.76
C GLU A 86 4.95 17.75 -17.36
N SER A 87 3.66 18.07 -17.27
CA SER A 87 2.96 18.17 -15.99
C SER A 87 2.82 16.82 -15.30
N ASP A 88 2.54 15.76 -16.04
CA ASP A 88 2.36 14.43 -15.47
C ASP A 88 3.69 13.74 -15.14
N LYS A 89 4.80 14.12 -15.79
CA LYS A 89 6.15 13.62 -15.45
C LYS A 89 6.60 13.95 -14.03
N MET A 90 5.95 14.93 -13.40
CA MET A 90 6.19 15.30 -11.99
C MET A 90 5.32 14.52 -11.01
N LYS A 91 4.37 13.71 -11.51
CA LYS A 91 3.55 12.85 -10.67
C LYS A 91 4.36 11.68 -10.14
N MET A 92 3.99 11.27 -8.94
CA MET A 92 4.59 10.17 -8.22
C MET A 92 4.16 8.82 -8.81
N ASP A 93 5.13 7.92 -8.91
CA ASP A 93 4.92 6.51 -9.19
C ASP A 93 4.61 5.75 -7.89
N CYS A 94 3.46 5.07 -7.84
CA CYS A 94 3.11 4.20 -6.72
C CYS A 94 3.33 2.73 -7.08
N CYS A 95 3.81 1.96 -6.10
CA CYS A 95 3.82 0.51 -6.16
C CYS A 95 2.56 -0.10 -5.51
N HIS A 96 2.35 -1.41 -5.68
CA HIS A 96 1.13 -2.06 -5.16
C HIS A 96 1.01 -1.97 -3.65
N CYS A 97 2.13 -2.16 -2.94
CA CYS A 97 2.11 -2.11 -1.48
C CYS A 97 1.75 -0.71 -0.97
N GLU A 98 2.39 0.32 -1.54
CA GLU A 98 2.17 1.71 -1.13
C GLU A 98 0.72 2.13 -1.36
N LEU A 99 0.22 1.92 -2.57
CA LEU A 99 -1.13 2.34 -2.94
C LEU A 99 -2.20 1.60 -2.12
N SER A 100 -2.00 0.31 -1.87
CA SER A 100 -2.93 -0.49 -1.04
C SER A 100 -2.97 -0.01 0.40
N VAL A 101 -1.83 0.39 0.98
CA VAL A 101 -1.81 0.91 2.35
C VAL A 101 -2.49 2.27 2.44
N TYR A 102 -2.24 3.18 1.48
CA TYR A 102 -3.02 4.42 1.40
C TYR A 102 -4.52 4.12 1.33
N TYR A 103 -4.91 3.20 0.46
CA TYR A 103 -6.30 2.80 0.28
C TYR A 103 -6.92 2.31 1.60
N MET A 104 -6.26 1.36 2.27
CA MET A 104 -6.74 0.82 3.54
C MET A 104 -6.82 1.86 4.66
N ILE A 105 -5.81 2.74 4.78
CA ILE A 105 -5.82 3.82 5.78
C ILE A 105 -7.04 4.72 5.59
N LEU A 106 -7.25 5.20 4.36
CA LEU A 106 -8.31 6.15 4.05
C LEU A 106 -9.70 5.51 4.20
N MET A 107 -9.88 4.28 3.70
CA MET A 107 -11.13 3.53 3.89
C MET A 107 -11.42 3.24 5.37
N ALA A 108 -10.40 2.85 6.16
CA ALA A 108 -10.56 2.63 7.60
C ALA A 108 -10.82 3.93 8.39
N TYR A 109 -10.29 5.05 7.91
CA TYR A 109 -10.59 6.36 8.46
C TYR A 109 -12.05 6.76 8.19
N GLY A 110 -12.61 6.34 7.06
CA GLY A 110 -14.01 6.54 6.68
C GLY A 110 -14.22 7.30 5.37
N CYS A 111 -13.18 7.46 4.56
CA CYS A 111 -13.30 7.95 3.18
C CYS A 111 -13.95 6.89 2.28
N ASP A 112 -14.58 7.31 1.17
CA ASP A 112 -15.22 6.42 0.19
C ASP A 112 -14.41 6.46 -1.12
N LEU A 113 -13.24 5.83 -1.10
CA LEU A 113 -12.32 5.84 -2.23
C LEU A 113 -12.87 5.11 -3.46
N ASP A 114 -13.76 4.15 -3.28
CA ASP A 114 -14.40 3.48 -4.42
C ASP A 114 -15.30 4.42 -5.22
N LYS A 115 -15.79 5.49 -4.57
CA LYS A 115 -16.53 6.56 -5.23
C LYS A 115 -15.64 7.72 -5.66
N GLU A 116 -14.69 8.13 -4.82
CA GLU A 116 -13.87 9.32 -5.00
C GLU A 116 -12.70 9.06 -5.97
N LEU A 117 -12.04 7.91 -5.84
CA LEU A 117 -10.86 7.50 -6.62
C LEU A 117 -11.00 6.06 -7.14
N PRO A 118 -12.05 5.74 -7.92
CA PRO A 118 -12.36 4.36 -8.36
C PRO A 118 -11.21 3.69 -9.12
N TRP A 119 -10.34 4.49 -9.75
CA TRP A 119 -9.18 4.01 -10.48
C TRP A 119 -8.22 3.19 -9.61
N ILE A 120 -8.16 3.43 -8.28
CA ILE A 120 -7.26 2.70 -7.38
C ILE A 120 -7.65 1.22 -7.31
N ARG A 121 -8.93 0.92 -7.12
CA ARG A 121 -9.42 -0.45 -7.07
C ARG A 121 -9.21 -1.16 -8.40
N GLU A 122 -9.56 -0.50 -9.51
CA GLU A 122 -9.30 -1.03 -10.86
C GLU A 122 -7.81 -1.30 -11.09
N TRP A 123 -6.95 -0.41 -10.62
CA TRP A 123 -5.50 -0.53 -10.70
C TRP A 123 -5.00 -1.73 -9.90
N LEU A 124 -5.53 -2.03 -8.71
CA LEU A 124 -5.12 -3.20 -7.94
C LEU A 124 -5.51 -4.50 -8.63
N LEU A 125 -6.74 -4.58 -9.14
CA LEU A 125 -7.28 -5.81 -9.72
C LEU A 125 -6.64 -6.18 -11.07
N LYS A 126 -6.19 -5.20 -11.87
CA LYS A 126 -5.72 -5.47 -13.24
C LYS A 126 -4.29 -6.00 -13.36
N HIS A 127 -3.49 -5.94 -12.29
CA HIS A 127 -2.07 -6.29 -12.30
C HIS A 127 -1.75 -7.61 -11.58
N GLN A 128 -2.71 -8.54 -11.50
CA GLN A 128 -2.41 -9.88 -11.01
C GLN A 128 -1.60 -10.67 -12.04
N LEU A 129 -0.47 -11.25 -11.61
CA LEU A 129 0.37 -12.10 -12.44
C LEU A 129 -0.26 -13.49 -12.61
N PRO A 130 0.12 -14.27 -13.65
CA PRO A 130 -0.44 -15.60 -13.89
C PRO A 130 -0.22 -16.63 -12.78
N ASP A 131 0.72 -16.39 -11.86
CA ASP A 131 0.94 -17.25 -10.69
C ASP A 131 0.01 -16.92 -9.51
N GLY A 132 -0.86 -15.92 -9.66
CA GLY A 132 -1.91 -15.50 -8.73
C GLY A 132 -1.52 -14.34 -7.81
N GLY A 133 -0.24 -13.97 -7.74
CA GLY A 133 0.19 -12.85 -6.90
C GLY A 133 0.36 -11.54 -7.69
N LEU A 134 0.97 -10.56 -7.02
CA LEU A 134 1.42 -9.31 -7.60
C LEU A 134 2.91 -9.10 -7.29
N ASN A 135 3.55 -8.21 -8.03
CA ASN A 135 4.92 -7.77 -7.76
C ASN A 135 5.05 -6.25 -7.91
N CYS A 136 5.78 -5.59 -7.04
CA CYS A 136 6.07 -4.15 -7.18
C CYS A 136 7.20 -3.87 -8.18
N ASP A 137 7.95 -4.90 -8.59
CA ASP A 137 8.97 -4.80 -9.64
C ASP A 137 8.33 -4.89 -11.05
N PRO A 138 8.43 -3.84 -11.88
CA PRO A 138 7.97 -3.85 -13.27
C PRO A 138 8.54 -5.00 -14.11
N GLU A 139 9.78 -5.45 -13.84
CA GLU A 139 10.40 -6.55 -14.59
C GLU A 139 9.67 -7.89 -14.39
N ALA A 140 8.89 -8.04 -13.32
CA ALA A 140 8.07 -9.21 -13.10
C ALA A 140 6.98 -9.36 -14.17
N TYR A 141 6.47 -8.26 -14.71
CA TYR A 141 5.39 -8.25 -15.69
C TYR A 141 5.89 -8.42 -17.11
N THR A 142 7.16 -8.13 -17.37
CA THR A 142 7.75 -8.25 -18.71
C THR A 142 8.61 -9.50 -18.86
N HIS A 143 9.28 -9.94 -17.80
CA HIS A 143 10.29 -11.01 -17.86
C HIS A 143 10.02 -12.16 -16.90
N SER A 144 10.09 -11.92 -15.59
CA SER A 144 10.22 -13.02 -14.62
C SER A 144 8.90 -13.79 -14.42
N LYS A 145 7.76 -13.09 -14.55
CA LYS A 145 6.40 -13.59 -14.25
C LYS A 145 6.28 -14.17 -12.84
N LYS A 146 7.08 -13.66 -11.90
CA LYS A 146 7.09 -14.10 -10.50
C LYS A 146 6.53 -13.02 -9.59
N SER A 147 5.58 -13.42 -8.77
CA SER A 147 5.02 -12.57 -7.72
C SER A 147 5.91 -12.49 -6.47
N SER A 148 5.57 -11.53 -5.61
CA SER A 148 6.18 -11.34 -4.29
C SER A 148 5.09 -11.37 -3.23
N ILE A 149 5.32 -12.08 -2.12
CA ILE A 149 4.36 -12.13 -1.00
C ILE A 149 4.11 -10.73 -0.44
N VAL A 150 5.18 -9.94 -0.30
CA VAL A 150 5.15 -8.55 0.16
C VAL A 150 4.25 -7.68 -0.72
N SER A 151 4.32 -7.88 -2.04
CA SER A 151 3.53 -7.11 -3.01
C SER A 151 2.12 -7.63 -3.20
N THR A 152 1.87 -8.89 -2.84
CA THR A 152 0.58 -9.56 -3.03
C THR A 152 -0.36 -9.32 -1.85
N LEU A 153 0.16 -9.38 -0.62
CA LEU A 153 -0.68 -9.34 0.57
C LEU A 153 -1.47 -8.02 0.73
N PRO A 154 -0.86 -6.81 0.58
CA PRO A 154 -1.59 -5.56 0.76
C PRO A 154 -2.77 -5.34 -0.19
N PRO A 155 -2.65 -5.60 -1.52
CA PRO A 155 -3.80 -5.53 -2.42
C PRO A 155 -4.93 -6.47 -2.03
N LEU A 156 -4.62 -7.70 -1.60
CA LEU A 156 -5.65 -8.66 -1.20
C LEU A 156 -6.41 -8.20 0.03
N GLU A 157 -5.72 -7.67 1.04
CA GLU A 157 -6.36 -7.13 2.24
C GLU A 157 -7.18 -5.88 1.95
N ALA A 158 -6.70 -5.00 1.06
CA ALA A 158 -7.46 -3.84 0.63
C ALA A 158 -8.82 -4.26 0.05
N ILE A 159 -8.83 -5.23 -0.86
CA ILE A 159 -10.08 -5.72 -1.46
C ILE A 159 -10.90 -6.52 -0.44
N LEU A 160 -10.29 -7.39 0.35
CA LEU A 160 -10.99 -8.28 1.28
C LEU A 160 -11.64 -7.53 2.46
N TRP A 161 -10.93 -6.57 3.07
CA TRP A 161 -11.38 -5.90 4.28
C TRP A 161 -12.24 -4.66 4.01
N HIS A 162 -12.06 -4.03 2.85
CA HIS A 162 -12.78 -2.80 2.49
C HIS A 162 -13.74 -3.02 1.31
N THR A 163 -14.43 -4.15 1.32
CA THR A 163 -15.60 -4.39 0.46
C THR A 163 -16.76 -4.83 1.35
N ASP A 164 -17.77 -3.98 1.50
CA ASP A 164 -18.95 -4.20 2.37
C ASP A 164 -20.17 -4.72 1.61
N ARG A 165 -20.00 -4.98 0.31
CA ARG A 165 -20.96 -5.61 -0.60
C ARG A 165 -20.49 -7.00 -1.04
N GLU A 166 -21.36 -7.72 -1.74
CA GLU A 166 -20.95 -8.93 -2.46
C GLU A 166 -19.82 -8.62 -3.45
N PHE A 167 -18.82 -9.50 -3.51
CA PHE A 167 -17.72 -9.38 -4.45
C PHE A 167 -18.22 -9.50 -5.89
N THR A 168 -17.61 -8.72 -6.78
CA THR A 168 -17.75 -8.94 -8.22
C THR A 168 -17.01 -10.21 -8.62
N GLU A 169 -17.31 -10.76 -9.81
CA GLU A 169 -16.60 -11.92 -10.33
C GLU A 169 -15.08 -11.67 -10.43
N GLN A 170 -14.68 -10.45 -10.84
CA GLN A 170 -13.26 -10.08 -10.91
C GLN A 170 -12.59 -10.08 -9.54
N GLU A 171 -13.25 -9.51 -8.53
CA GLU A 171 -12.71 -9.48 -7.16
C GLU A 171 -12.65 -10.87 -6.54
N ALA A 172 -13.66 -11.72 -6.79
CA ALA A 172 -13.67 -13.10 -6.32
C ALA A 172 -12.51 -13.89 -6.91
N VAL A 173 -12.30 -13.82 -8.23
CA VAL A 173 -11.16 -14.46 -8.90
C VAL A 173 -9.83 -13.91 -8.39
N PHE A 174 -9.72 -12.59 -8.24
CA PHE A 174 -8.52 -11.94 -7.72
C PHE A 174 -8.16 -12.44 -6.32
N LEU A 175 -9.14 -12.50 -5.42
CA LEU A 175 -8.96 -12.98 -4.05
C LEU A 175 -8.62 -14.47 -4.00
N ASP A 176 -9.31 -15.31 -4.79
CA ASP A 176 -9.07 -16.76 -4.83
C ASP A 176 -7.67 -17.09 -5.34
N GLU A 177 -7.23 -16.47 -6.44
CA GLU A 177 -5.89 -16.70 -7.00
C GLU A 177 -4.78 -16.16 -6.10
N GLY A 178 -5.01 -15.02 -5.46
CA GLY A 178 -4.10 -14.46 -4.46
C GLY A 178 -3.97 -15.35 -3.23
N ALA A 179 -5.11 -15.84 -2.71
CA ALA A 179 -5.13 -16.79 -1.60
C ALA A 179 -4.42 -18.10 -1.95
N ARG A 180 -4.66 -18.64 -3.16
CA ARG A 180 -3.96 -19.82 -3.68
C ARG A 180 -2.45 -19.59 -3.69
N TYR A 181 -2.00 -18.46 -4.23
CA TYR A 181 -0.58 -18.08 -4.25
C TYR A 181 0.02 -18.06 -2.83
N LEU A 182 -0.63 -17.39 -1.87
CA LEU A 182 -0.14 -17.29 -0.49
C LEU A 182 -0.11 -18.65 0.23
N ILE A 183 -1.13 -19.48 0.05
CA ILE A 183 -1.22 -20.83 0.64
C ILE A 183 -0.13 -21.74 0.08
N GLU A 184 0.10 -21.71 -1.24
CA GLU A 184 1.17 -22.49 -1.88
C GLU A 184 2.55 -22.12 -1.34
N HIS A 185 2.75 -20.85 -0.99
CA HIS A 185 3.98 -20.35 -0.38
C HIS A 185 4.00 -20.47 1.15
N ARG A 186 2.93 -20.94 1.81
CA ARG A 186 2.83 -20.97 3.28
C ARG A 186 3.24 -19.64 3.91
N LEU A 187 2.88 -18.53 3.26
CA LEU A 187 3.23 -17.14 3.60
C LEU A 187 4.72 -16.77 3.59
N VAL A 188 5.66 -17.71 3.68
CA VAL A 188 7.10 -17.38 3.81
C VAL A 188 8.04 -18.29 3.03
N CYS A 189 7.52 -19.36 2.42
CA CYS A 189 8.31 -20.41 1.76
C CYS A 189 8.28 -20.29 0.24
N SER A 190 9.39 -20.64 -0.41
CA SER A 190 9.42 -20.84 -1.86
C SER A 190 8.57 -22.04 -2.25
N LYS A 191 7.80 -21.89 -3.34
CA LYS A 191 7.01 -22.98 -3.91
C LYS A 191 7.87 -24.17 -4.36
N GLN A 192 9.08 -23.91 -4.87
CA GLN A 192 9.91 -24.93 -5.52
C GLN A 192 10.54 -25.92 -4.53
N ASN A 193 11.15 -25.41 -3.46
CA ASN A 193 11.96 -26.21 -2.53
C ASN A 193 11.39 -26.20 -1.10
N ARG A 194 10.30 -25.49 -0.84
CA ARG A 194 9.67 -25.33 0.48
C ARG A 194 10.56 -24.72 1.56
N SER A 195 11.71 -24.14 1.18
CA SER A 195 12.54 -23.39 2.13
C SER A 195 11.93 -22.02 2.39
N VAL A 196 12.16 -21.47 3.57
CA VAL A 196 11.86 -20.06 3.86
C VAL A 196 12.65 -19.19 2.87
N ILE A 197 11.99 -18.18 2.28
CA ILE A 197 12.56 -17.27 1.29
C ILE A 197 13.53 -16.33 1.97
N ASP A 198 13.11 -15.74 3.09
CA ASP A 198 13.91 -14.87 3.94
C ASP A 198 13.67 -15.23 5.42
N MET A 199 14.76 -15.56 6.11
CA MET A 199 14.71 -15.96 7.53
C MET A 199 14.30 -14.82 8.45
N GLU A 200 14.48 -13.56 8.04
CA GLU A 200 14.03 -12.40 8.80
C GLU A 200 12.50 -12.32 8.89
N TRP A 201 11.78 -12.89 7.92
CA TRP A 201 10.30 -12.93 7.94
C TRP A 201 9.72 -13.80 9.06
N LEU A 202 10.56 -14.59 9.75
CA LEU A 202 10.14 -15.36 10.92
C LEU A 202 10.21 -14.53 12.22
N LYS A 203 10.78 -13.32 12.17
CA LYS A 203 10.83 -12.41 13.31
C LYS A 203 9.60 -11.50 13.27
N PRO A 204 9.07 -11.07 14.43
CA PRO A 204 8.10 -9.98 14.47
C PRO A 204 8.71 -8.74 13.79
N CYS A 205 8.06 -8.21 12.76
CA CYS A 205 8.49 -7.01 12.04
C CYS A 205 7.37 -5.95 12.07
N PHE A 206 7.76 -4.68 12.15
CA PHE A 206 6.85 -3.55 12.09
C PHE A 206 7.55 -2.30 11.51
N PRO A 207 6.90 -1.58 10.58
CA PRO A 207 5.66 -1.96 9.89
C PRO A 207 5.92 -3.15 8.96
N ARG A 208 4.86 -3.90 8.65
CA ARG A 208 4.97 -5.21 7.98
C ARG A 208 5.76 -5.15 6.66
N PHE A 209 6.66 -6.11 6.43
CA PHE A 209 7.25 -6.42 5.10
C PHE A 209 7.79 -5.27 4.22
N PHE A 210 8.03 -4.07 4.73
CA PHE A 210 8.54 -2.94 3.92
C PHE A 210 10.06 -2.75 4.02
N ASP A 211 10.81 -3.84 4.23
CA ASP A 211 12.27 -3.82 4.38
C ASP A 211 13.03 -3.68 3.06
#